data_AF-A0A952V1W0-F1
#
_entry.id   AF-A0A952V1W0-F1
#
_cell.length_a   1.000
_cell.length_b   1.000
_cell.length_c   1.000
_cell.angle_alpha   90.00
_cell.angle_beta   90.00
_cell.angle_gamma   90.00
#
_symmetry.space_group_name_H-M   'P 1'
#
loop_
_entity.id
_entity.type
_entity.pdbx_description
1 polymer ?
#
loop_
_entity_poly.entity_id
_entity_poly.type
_entity_poly.pdbx_seq_one_letter_code
_entity_poly.pdbx_strand_id
1 'polypeptide(L)'
;MKVLRPSVVPSVVALAILLGVVAPGCGKDDDEVVMPPVVVAMMETTPPLYDDGEEQIFQVTRQVPLPYRRFTDAERPRGDQDPYPRPPFHRAADSRVTVRFTLSNLSDQRQNVELLIDPWNEFVRYEPGVSTVGEDELLPNFSGIQRLYTIAPRSRIEGILTPDDFGELAKDLTTAMSLDRRPPDPMGDFGGPALFNRAFNVQNRSSEPDPVLAPYMPPRNFRLAAITGFDVSLRTGAAARLAVELIISVEDLEDDRIVVEGDEGRVLARPGNVLSPPAGAP
;
A
#
# COMPACT_ATOMS: atom_id res chain seq x y z
N MET A 1 3.58 84.01 45.51
CA MET A 1 3.16 83.68 46.90
C MET A 1 3.67 82.28 47.27
N LYS A 2 3.47 81.82 48.52
CA LYS A 2 4.05 80.57 49.05
C LYS A 2 3.27 79.30 48.62
N VAL A 3 4.02 78.25 48.27
CA VAL A 3 3.89 76.84 48.70
C VAL A 3 2.54 76.11 48.53
N LEU A 4 2.53 75.00 47.77
CA LEU A 4 2.28 73.63 48.27
C LEU A 4 2.61 72.53 47.21
N ARG A 5 2.72 71.27 47.65
CA ARG A 5 2.85 69.97 46.91
C ARG A 5 2.07 68.90 47.75
N PRO A 6 1.72 67.67 47.28
CA PRO A 6 2.06 66.95 46.03
C PRO A 6 0.81 66.77 45.09
N SER A 7 0.34 65.64 44.49
CA SER A 7 0.66 64.19 44.54
C SER A 7 0.09 63.34 43.37
N VAL A 8 0.60 62.10 43.28
CA VAL A 8 0.09 60.79 42.76
C VAL A 8 -1.45 60.70 42.58
N VAL A 9 -2.05 60.02 41.57
CA VAL A 9 -1.67 58.79 40.82
C VAL A 9 -2.07 58.86 39.33
N PRO A 10 -1.29 58.27 38.38
CA PRO A 10 -1.75 58.01 37.02
C PRO A 10 -2.44 56.64 36.87
N SER A 11 -3.68 56.60 36.38
CA SER A 11 -4.39 55.35 36.07
C SER A 11 -3.98 54.82 34.69
N VAL A 12 -3.63 53.53 34.61
CA VAL A 12 -3.36 52.84 33.34
C VAL A 12 -4.69 52.50 32.65
N VAL A 13 -4.88 52.97 31.41
CA VAL A 13 -6.00 52.59 30.55
C VAL A 13 -5.61 51.38 29.73
N ALA A 14 -6.29 50.25 29.93
CA ALA A 14 -6.09 49.05 29.11
C ALA A 14 -6.82 49.19 27.77
N LEU A 15 -6.09 49.08 26.66
CA LEU A 15 -6.64 49.12 25.30
C LEU A 15 -7.05 47.71 24.86
N ALA A 16 -8.35 47.45 24.79
CA ALA A 16 -8.87 46.18 24.29
C ALA A 16 -8.80 46.13 22.75
N ILE A 17 -7.90 45.31 22.21
CA ILE A 17 -7.81 45.04 20.77
C ILE A 17 -8.85 43.96 20.41
N LEU A 18 -9.88 44.33 19.64
CA LEU A 18 -10.73 43.34 18.99
C LEU A 18 -9.95 42.68 17.84
N LEU A 19 -9.37 41.51 18.13
CA LEU A 19 -8.96 40.57 17.08
C LEU A 19 -10.24 40.00 16.44
N GLY A 20 -10.53 40.43 15.22
CA GLY A 20 -11.61 39.86 14.42
C GLY A 20 -11.31 38.41 14.13
N VAL A 21 -12.16 37.50 14.62
CA VAL A 21 -12.04 36.07 14.35
C VAL A 21 -12.38 35.83 12.88
N VAL A 22 -11.34 35.71 12.06
CA VAL A 22 -11.46 35.09 10.74
C VAL A 22 -11.70 33.61 10.99
N ALA A 23 -12.97 33.21 11.01
CA ALA A 23 -13.32 31.80 11.10
C ALA A 23 -12.74 31.09 9.87
N PRO A 24 -11.96 29.99 10.04
CA PRO A 24 -11.72 29.10 8.93
C PRO A 24 -13.08 28.57 8.48
N GLY A 25 -13.41 28.79 7.20
CA GLY A 25 -14.53 28.08 6.60
C GLY A 25 -14.13 26.63 6.46
N CYS A 26 -14.50 25.79 7.43
CA CYS A 26 -14.39 24.35 7.26
C CYS A 26 -15.30 23.95 6.09
N GLY A 27 -14.68 23.65 4.95
CA GLY A 27 -15.26 22.71 4.02
C GLY A 27 -15.44 21.37 4.74
N LYS A 28 -16.43 20.59 4.29
CA LYS A 28 -16.46 19.17 4.61
C LYS A 28 -15.43 18.50 3.72
N ASP A 29 -14.19 18.45 4.20
CA ASP A 29 -13.18 17.51 3.71
C ASP A 29 -13.36 16.19 4.48
N ASP A 30 -14.62 15.74 4.63
CA ASP A 30 -15.01 14.62 5.50
C ASP A 30 -14.70 13.26 4.86
N ASP A 31 -14.34 13.27 3.57
CA ASP A 31 -14.30 12.10 2.68
C ASP A 31 -12.87 11.58 2.42
N GLU A 32 -11.81 12.30 2.82
CA GLU A 32 -10.40 11.85 2.76
C GLU A 32 -9.84 11.53 4.15
N VAL A 33 -9.59 10.24 4.43
CA VAL A 33 -8.95 9.80 5.68
C VAL A 33 -7.44 9.68 5.50
N VAL A 34 -6.68 10.53 6.20
CA VAL A 34 -5.22 10.45 6.31
C VAL A 34 -4.83 9.55 7.49
N MET A 35 -4.09 8.48 7.21
CA MET A 35 -3.65 7.52 8.24
C MET A 35 -2.43 8.01 9.03
N PRO A 36 -2.25 7.57 10.30
CA PRO A 36 -1.00 7.75 11.04
C PRO A 36 0.22 7.18 10.27
N PRO A 37 1.40 7.83 10.33
CA PRO A 37 2.57 7.43 9.55
C PRO A 37 3.00 5.97 9.77
N VAL A 38 3.18 5.22 8.69
CA VAL A 38 3.68 3.85 8.72
C VAL A 38 5.18 3.86 8.47
N VAL A 39 5.97 3.45 9.46
CA VAL A 39 7.42 3.31 9.34
C VAL A 39 7.82 1.83 9.25
N VAL A 40 8.72 1.51 8.32
CA VAL A 40 9.43 0.23 8.21
C VAL A 40 10.93 0.52 8.22
N ALA A 41 11.72 -0.26 8.96
CA ALA A 41 13.17 -0.09 9.04
C ALA A 41 13.92 -1.43 8.93
N MET A 42 15.00 -1.42 8.16
CA MET A 42 16.01 -2.47 8.09
C MET A 42 17.24 -1.99 8.86
N MET A 43 17.90 -2.91 9.57
CA MET A 43 19.12 -2.63 10.32
C MET A 43 20.28 -3.45 9.75
N GLU A 44 21.51 -3.00 9.98
CA GLU A 44 22.74 -3.76 9.69
C GLU A 44 22.83 -5.09 10.48
N THR A 45 21.93 -5.30 11.46
CA THR A 45 21.74 -6.54 12.23
C THR A 45 20.46 -7.31 11.87
N THR A 46 19.74 -6.92 10.81
CA THR A 46 18.65 -7.71 10.24
C THR A 46 19.27 -8.98 9.62
N PRO A 47 18.83 -10.20 10.01
CA PRO A 47 19.30 -11.42 9.36
C PRO A 47 18.79 -11.50 7.91
N PRO A 48 19.46 -12.22 7.01
CA PRO A 48 18.91 -12.53 5.70
C PRO A 48 17.61 -13.33 5.84
N LEU A 49 16.67 -13.10 4.92
CA LEU A 49 15.48 -13.92 4.69
C LEU A 49 15.85 -15.20 3.94
N TYR A 50 16.86 -15.11 3.05
CA TYR A 50 17.43 -16.21 2.29
C TYR A 50 18.94 -16.02 2.15
N ASP A 51 19.70 -17.11 2.29
CA ASP A 51 21.17 -17.18 2.27
C ASP A 51 21.55 -18.61 1.89
N ASP A 52 22.19 -18.81 0.74
CA ASP A 52 22.70 -20.10 0.28
C ASP A 52 24.25 -20.19 0.30
N GLY A 53 24.92 -19.07 0.58
CA GLY A 53 26.36 -18.91 0.53
C GLY A 53 26.91 -18.18 -0.70
N GLU A 54 26.10 -17.98 -1.76
CA GLU A 54 26.44 -17.18 -2.95
C GLU A 54 25.54 -15.95 -3.10
N GLU A 55 24.23 -16.06 -2.88
CA GLU A 55 23.28 -14.94 -2.78
C GLU A 55 22.75 -14.77 -1.33
N GLN A 56 22.52 -13.51 -0.93
CA GLN A 56 21.82 -13.16 0.30
C GLN A 56 20.71 -12.14 0.05
N ILE A 57 19.49 -12.47 0.45
CA ILE A 57 18.33 -11.58 0.34
C ILE A 57 17.91 -11.14 1.74
N PHE A 58 18.01 -9.85 2.01
CA PHE A 58 17.53 -9.23 3.25
C PHE A 58 16.19 -8.56 2.98
N GLN A 59 15.16 -8.87 3.78
CA GLN A 59 13.85 -8.23 3.64
C GLN A 59 13.23 -7.95 5.02
N VAL A 60 12.63 -6.76 5.14
CA VAL A 60 11.77 -6.40 6.28
C VAL A 60 10.40 -6.00 5.76
N THR A 61 9.34 -6.46 6.43
CA THR A 61 7.95 -6.31 5.97
C THR A 61 7.06 -5.81 7.12
N ARG A 62 6.12 -4.91 6.80
CA ARG A 62 5.08 -4.45 7.73
C ARG A 62 3.71 -4.49 7.07
N GLN A 63 2.75 -5.01 7.83
CA GLN A 63 1.34 -5.12 7.45
C GLN A 63 0.65 -3.75 7.60
N VAL A 64 -0.15 -3.36 6.60
CA VAL A 64 -0.88 -2.08 6.53
C VAL A 64 -2.35 -2.34 6.17
N PRO A 65 -3.25 -2.51 7.15
CA PRO A 65 -4.69 -2.49 6.88
C PRO A 65 -5.12 -1.05 6.55
N LEU A 66 -5.92 -0.88 5.49
CA LEU A 66 -6.53 0.41 5.16
C LEU A 66 -7.87 0.57 5.90
N PRO A 67 -8.34 1.81 6.17
CA PRO A 67 -9.44 2.09 7.09
C PRO A 67 -10.86 1.69 6.62
N TYR A 68 -11.00 0.82 5.61
CA TYR A 68 -12.29 0.33 5.14
C TYR A 68 -13.09 -0.35 6.26
N ARG A 69 -14.39 -0.08 6.35
CA ARG A 69 -15.29 -0.75 7.30
C ARG A 69 -15.61 -2.18 6.89
N ARG A 70 -16.04 -2.99 7.84
CA ARG A 70 -16.69 -4.28 7.58
C ARG A 70 -18.17 -4.06 7.28
N PHE A 71 -18.71 -4.78 6.28
CA PHE A 71 -20.16 -4.84 6.02
C PHE A 71 -20.94 -5.41 7.21
N THR A 72 -22.16 -4.93 7.41
CA THR A 72 -23.16 -5.59 8.27
C THR A 72 -23.80 -6.78 7.56
N ASP A 73 -24.45 -7.69 8.30
CA ASP A 73 -25.12 -8.86 7.72
C ASP A 73 -26.29 -8.51 6.78
N ALA A 74 -26.85 -7.29 6.88
CA ALA A 74 -27.86 -6.76 5.97
C ALA A 74 -27.25 -6.37 4.60
N GLU A 75 -26.07 -5.76 4.62
CA GLU A 75 -25.35 -5.23 3.45
C GLU A 75 -24.52 -6.29 2.72
N ARG A 76 -24.23 -7.42 3.38
CA ARG A 76 -23.39 -8.52 2.86
C ARG A 76 -23.75 -8.87 1.41
N PRO A 77 -22.84 -8.69 0.44
CA PRO A 77 -23.11 -8.99 -0.97
C PRO A 77 -23.52 -10.45 -1.22
N ARG A 78 -24.38 -10.65 -2.22
CA ARG A 78 -25.01 -11.94 -2.54
C ARG A 78 -24.89 -12.27 -4.03
N GLY A 79 -25.01 -13.54 -4.36
CA GLY A 79 -24.74 -14.08 -5.70
C GLY A 79 -23.23 -14.31 -5.92
N ASP A 80 -22.88 -14.75 -7.12
CA ASP A 80 -21.52 -15.18 -7.48
C ASP A 80 -20.87 -14.18 -8.44
N GLN A 81 -19.55 -13.99 -8.36
CA GLN A 81 -18.80 -13.13 -9.29
C GLN A 81 -17.34 -13.59 -9.44
N ASP A 82 -17.07 -14.52 -10.36
CA ASP A 82 -15.70 -14.99 -10.68
C ASP A 82 -14.73 -13.80 -10.91
N PRO A 83 -13.50 -13.81 -10.35
CA PRO A 83 -12.88 -14.88 -9.56
C PRO A 83 -13.28 -14.93 -8.08
N TYR A 84 -14.12 -14.01 -7.60
CA TYR A 84 -14.47 -13.91 -6.19
C TYR A 84 -15.58 -14.91 -5.78
N PRO A 85 -15.62 -15.34 -4.50
CA PRO A 85 -16.69 -16.21 -3.98
C PRO A 85 -18.05 -15.50 -3.81
N ARG A 86 -18.12 -14.19 -4.06
CA ARG A 86 -19.30 -13.31 -4.13
C ARG A 86 -18.87 -11.95 -4.72
N PRO A 87 -19.77 -11.07 -5.17
CA PRO A 87 -19.40 -9.68 -5.46
C PRO A 87 -18.66 -9.02 -4.28
N PRO A 88 -17.66 -8.16 -4.54
CA PRO A 88 -16.99 -7.41 -3.49
C PRO A 88 -17.96 -6.42 -2.83
N PHE A 89 -17.69 -6.09 -1.57
CA PHE A 89 -18.39 -5.03 -0.83
C PHE A 89 -17.72 -3.67 -1.04
N HIS A 90 -16.39 -3.66 -1.14
CA HIS A 90 -15.58 -2.50 -1.52
C HIS A 90 -15.10 -2.69 -2.95
N ARG A 91 -15.57 -1.86 -3.91
CA ARG A 91 -15.04 -1.92 -5.28
C ARG A 91 -13.86 -0.96 -5.43
N ALA A 92 -12.88 -1.30 -6.27
CA ALA A 92 -11.72 -0.45 -6.53
C ALA A 92 -12.05 0.89 -7.23
N ALA A 93 -13.31 1.08 -7.66
CA ALA A 93 -13.82 2.33 -8.22
C ALA A 93 -14.51 3.24 -7.18
N ASP A 94 -14.73 2.75 -5.96
CA ASP A 94 -15.47 3.41 -4.88
C ASP A 94 -14.55 4.23 -3.95
N SER A 95 -13.26 4.27 -4.25
CA SER A 95 -12.23 4.78 -3.35
C SER A 95 -10.94 5.10 -4.10
N ARG A 96 -10.11 6.00 -3.58
CA ARG A 96 -8.76 6.27 -4.11
C ARG A 96 -7.72 6.21 -3.00
N VAL A 97 -6.72 5.37 -3.16
CA VAL A 97 -5.59 5.26 -2.22
C VAL A 97 -4.40 6.04 -2.78
N THR A 98 -3.83 6.95 -1.99
CA THR A 98 -2.57 7.64 -2.29
C THR A 98 -1.54 7.32 -1.22
N VAL A 99 -0.36 6.85 -1.61
CA VAL A 99 0.76 6.61 -0.68
C VAL A 99 1.92 7.52 -1.05
N ARG A 100 2.22 8.51 -0.20
CA ARG A 100 3.42 9.34 -0.29
C ARG A 100 4.48 8.71 0.61
N PHE A 101 5.71 8.55 0.15
CA PHE A 101 6.76 7.88 0.92
C PHE A 101 8.08 8.65 0.94
N THR A 102 8.81 8.51 2.04
CA THR A 102 10.20 8.98 2.20
C THR A 102 11.09 7.79 2.50
N LEU A 103 11.90 7.38 1.51
CA LEU A 103 12.82 6.25 1.60
C LEU A 103 14.24 6.76 1.90
N SER A 104 14.75 6.47 3.10
CA SER A 104 15.99 7.02 3.65
C SER A 104 17.08 5.97 3.79
N ASN A 105 18.25 6.25 3.22
CA ASN A 105 19.48 5.50 3.45
C ASN A 105 20.23 6.09 4.64
N LEU A 106 20.29 5.35 5.75
CA LEU A 106 20.93 5.76 6.99
C LEU A 106 22.35 5.20 7.14
N SER A 107 22.83 4.36 6.22
CA SER A 107 24.21 3.87 6.17
C SER A 107 25.16 4.88 5.50
N ASP A 108 26.46 4.68 5.71
CA ASP A 108 27.54 5.48 5.12
C ASP A 108 27.98 5.01 3.72
N GLN A 109 27.27 4.03 3.16
CA GLN A 109 27.48 3.48 1.82
C GLN A 109 26.26 3.72 0.93
N ARG A 110 26.45 3.68 -0.39
CA ARG A 110 25.35 3.66 -1.37
C ARG A 110 24.60 2.34 -1.22
N GLN A 111 23.27 2.39 -1.23
CA GLN A 111 22.41 1.20 -1.16
C GLN A 111 21.54 1.07 -2.40
N ASN A 112 21.37 -0.17 -2.86
CA ASN A 112 20.34 -0.55 -3.83
C ASN A 112 19.22 -1.23 -3.04
N VAL A 113 18.01 -0.68 -3.09
CA VAL A 113 16.86 -1.13 -2.30
C VAL A 113 15.61 -1.18 -3.15
N GLU A 114 14.86 -2.27 -3.02
CA GLU A 114 13.53 -2.37 -3.59
C GLU A 114 12.48 -2.00 -2.54
N LEU A 115 11.62 -1.05 -2.88
CA LEU A 115 10.34 -0.83 -2.19
C LEU A 115 9.31 -1.76 -2.83
N LEU A 116 8.71 -2.62 -1.99
CA LEU A 116 7.73 -3.63 -2.39
C LEU A 116 6.38 -3.31 -1.74
N ILE A 117 5.29 -3.42 -2.51
CA ILE A 117 3.91 -3.38 -2.01
C ILE A 117 3.19 -4.65 -2.48
N ASP A 118 2.73 -5.49 -1.55
CA ASP A 118 2.01 -6.73 -1.86
C ASP A 118 0.54 -6.61 -1.44
N PRO A 119 -0.41 -6.64 -2.39
CA PRO A 119 -1.79 -6.21 -2.17
C PRO A 119 -2.67 -7.27 -1.52
N TRP A 120 -3.63 -6.80 -0.72
CA TRP A 120 -4.70 -7.61 -0.17
C TRP A 120 -6.06 -7.00 -0.51
N ASN A 121 -7.06 -7.84 -0.70
CA ASN A 121 -8.47 -7.43 -0.78
C ASN A 121 -9.31 -8.18 0.27
N GLU A 122 -10.62 -8.01 0.24
CA GLU A 122 -11.56 -8.67 1.17
C GLU A 122 -11.64 -10.22 1.05
N PHE A 123 -10.89 -10.83 0.13
CA PHE A 123 -10.88 -12.28 -0.12
C PHE A 123 -9.50 -12.93 0.09
N VAL A 124 -8.41 -12.28 -0.36
CA VAL A 124 -7.04 -12.84 -0.37
C VAL A 124 -5.98 -11.78 -0.03
N ARG A 125 -4.91 -12.22 0.64
CA ARG A 125 -3.61 -11.52 0.74
C ARG A 125 -2.66 -12.12 -0.30
N TYR A 126 -2.03 -11.31 -1.14
CA TYR A 126 -0.95 -11.77 -2.00
C TYR A 126 0.34 -11.99 -1.19
N GLU A 127 1.01 -13.12 -1.40
CA GLU A 127 2.34 -13.43 -0.85
C GLU A 127 3.19 -14.00 -2.01
N PRO A 128 4.07 -13.20 -2.65
CA PRO A 128 4.78 -13.63 -3.86
C PRO A 128 5.74 -14.81 -3.62
N GLY A 129 6.44 -14.81 -2.49
CA GLY A 129 7.45 -15.82 -2.18
C GLY A 129 8.64 -15.82 -3.15
N VAL A 130 9.25 -17.00 -3.30
CA VAL A 130 10.38 -17.28 -4.20
C VAL A 130 10.02 -18.43 -5.13
N SER A 131 10.76 -18.61 -6.22
CA SER A 131 10.62 -19.77 -7.11
C SER A 131 11.95 -20.14 -7.76
N THR A 132 12.15 -21.44 -7.97
CA THR A 132 13.34 -21.99 -8.60
C THR A 132 13.36 -21.69 -10.10
N VAL A 133 14.51 -21.25 -10.60
CA VAL A 133 14.81 -21.06 -12.02
C VAL A 133 16.07 -21.86 -12.35
N GLY A 134 15.98 -22.79 -13.30
CA GLY A 134 17.02 -23.81 -13.46
C GLY A 134 17.06 -24.78 -12.28
N GLU A 135 18.24 -25.37 -12.00
CA GLU A 135 18.38 -26.46 -11.03
C GLU A 135 18.50 -25.97 -9.57
N ASP A 136 19.09 -24.79 -9.31
CA ASP A 136 19.37 -24.30 -7.94
C ASP A 136 19.07 -22.79 -7.67
N GLU A 137 18.80 -21.93 -8.67
CA GLU A 137 18.65 -20.47 -8.49
C GLU A 137 17.26 -20.09 -7.92
N LEU A 138 17.18 -19.50 -6.71
CA LEU A 138 15.92 -19.14 -6.04
C LEU A 138 15.59 -17.65 -6.17
N LEU A 139 14.96 -17.26 -7.29
CA LEU A 139 14.57 -15.88 -7.53
C LEU A 139 13.26 -15.51 -6.81
N PRO A 140 13.16 -14.30 -6.21
CA PRO A 140 11.89 -13.77 -5.73
C PRO A 140 10.89 -13.56 -6.86
N ASN A 141 9.64 -13.97 -6.63
CA ASN A 141 8.54 -13.61 -7.51
C ASN A 141 8.24 -12.10 -7.42
N PHE A 142 7.63 -11.53 -8.46
CA PHE A 142 7.32 -10.11 -8.48
C PHE A 142 6.31 -9.74 -7.40
N SER A 143 6.68 -8.76 -6.57
CA SER A 143 5.75 -8.07 -5.67
C SER A 143 4.78 -7.20 -6.47
N GLY A 144 3.58 -7.00 -5.93
CA GLY A 144 2.49 -6.34 -6.64
C GLY A 144 2.81 -4.93 -7.16
N ILE A 145 3.57 -4.15 -6.38
CA ILE A 145 4.37 -3.04 -6.89
C ILE A 145 5.82 -3.26 -6.43
N GLN A 146 6.73 -3.45 -7.40
CA GLN A 146 8.17 -3.49 -7.16
C GLN A 146 8.83 -2.23 -7.75
N ARG A 147 9.67 -1.54 -6.97
CA ARG A 147 10.41 -0.34 -7.37
C ARG A 147 11.84 -0.34 -6.80
N LEU A 148 12.84 -0.52 -7.66
CA LEU A 148 14.26 -0.44 -7.31
C LEU A 148 14.75 1.01 -7.25
N TYR A 149 15.45 1.36 -6.18
CA TYR A 149 16.09 2.66 -5.97
C TYR A 149 17.57 2.51 -5.62
N THR A 150 18.43 3.30 -6.25
CA THR A 150 19.83 3.47 -5.84
C THR A 150 19.96 4.77 -5.03
N ILE A 151 20.30 4.65 -3.74
CA ILE A 151 20.27 5.77 -2.80
C ILE A 151 21.70 6.07 -2.30
N ALA A 152 22.11 7.33 -2.39
CA ALA A 152 23.43 7.77 -1.91
C ALA A 152 23.56 7.65 -0.38
N PRO A 153 24.80 7.56 0.17
CA PRO A 153 25.02 7.59 1.62
C PRO A 153 24.28 8.75 2.30
N ARG A 154 23.69 8.49 3.48
CA ARG A 154 23.04 9.51 4.33
C ARG A 154 22.04 10.43 3.60
N SER A 155 21.32 9.89 2.62
CA SER A 155 20.37 10.64 1.78
C SER A 155 18.99 9.97 1.75
N ARG A 156 17.99 10.67 1.21
CA ARG A 156 16.61 10.16 1.08
C ARG A 156 16.06 10.43 -0.32
N ILE A 157 15.10 9.61 -0.73
CA ILE A 157 14.27 9.80 -1.91
C ILE A 157 12.82 9.97 -1.42
N GLU A 158 12.13 10.96 -1.96
CA GLU A 158 10.70 11.19 -1.75
C GLU A 158 9.94 10.76 -3.01
N GLY A 159 8.77 10.15 -2.84
CA GLY A 159 7.98 9.64 -3.95
C GLY A 159 6.52 9.40 -3.62
N ILE A 160 5.77 8.94 -4.62
CA ILE A 160 4.32 8.72 -4.55
C ILE A 160 3.92 7.46 -5.32
N LEU A 161 2.95 6.73 -4.77
CA LEU A 161 2.13 5.75 -5.47
C LEU A 161 0.73 6.34 -5.56
N THR A 162 0.18 6.35 -6.77
CA THR A 162 -1.03 7.09 -7.12
C THR A 162 -2.29 6.22 -7.02
N PRO A 163 -3.49 6.83 -7.03
CA PRO A 163 -4.74 6.08 -7.17
C PRO A 163 -4.77 5.17 -8.42
N ASP A 164 -4.14 5.58 -9.52
CA ASP A 164 -4.01 4.76 -10.73
C ASP A 164 -3.13 3.53 -10.48
N ASP A 165 -2.03 3.66 -9.71
CA ASP A 165 -1.21 2.52 -9.31
C ASP A 165 -1.99 1.53 -8.44
N PHE A 166 -2.88 2.00 -7.56
CA PHE A 166 -3.73 1.13 -6.73
C PHE A 166 -4.92 0.52 -7.49
N GLY A 167 -5.50 1.25 -8.46
CA GLY A 167 -6.54 0.74 -9.35
C GLY A 167 -6.03 -0.36 -10.29
N GLU A 168 -4.79 -0.20 -10.78
CA GLU A 168 -4.07 -1.26 -11.50
C GLU A 168 -3.75 -2.45 -10.59
N LEU A 169 -3.21 -2.20 -9.40
CA LEU A 169 -2.88 -3.24 -8.42
C LEU A 169 -4.09 -4.12 -8.03
N ALA A 170 -5.29 -3.54 -7.96
CA ALA A 170 -6.55 -4.26 -7.78
C ALA A 170 -6.90 -5.17 -8.97
N LYS A 171 -6.57 -4.74 -10.19
CA LYS A 171 -6.78 -5.49 -11.44
C LYS A 171 -5.77 -6.63 -11.57
N ASP A 172 -4.52 -6.42 -11.20
CA ASP A 172 -3.46 -7.42 -11.24
C ASP A 172 -3.73 -8.51 -10.20
N LEU A 173 -4.09 -8.12 -8.96
CA LEU A 173 -4.54 -9.07 -7.93
C LEU A 173 -5.77 -9.86 -8.37
N THR A 174 -6.71 -9.23 -9.08
CA THR A 174 -7.89 -9.93 -9.63
C THR A 174 -7.50 -10.89 -10.75
N THR A 175 -6.50 -10.54 -11.57
CA THR A 175 -5.97 -11.42 -12.62
C THR A 175 -5.23 -12.62 -12.00
N ALA A 176 -4.48 -12.42 -10.93
CA ALA A 176 -3.87 -13.49 -10.13
C ALA A 176 -4.92 -14.41 -9.48
N MET A 177 -6.03 -13.88 -8.96
CA MET A 177 -7.16 -14.69 -8.48
C MET A 177 -7.86 -15.48 -9.61
N SER A 178 -7.91 -14.93 -10.83
CA SER A 178 -8.41 -15.66 -12.02
C SER A 178 -7.47 -16.77 -12.46
N LEU A 179 -6.15 -16.58 -12.30
CA LEU A 179 -5.13 -17.60 -12.59
C LEU A 179 -5.20 -18.76 -11.59
N ASP A 180 -5.27 -18.49 -10.29
CA ASP A 180 -5.43 -19.51 -9.22
C ASP A 180 -6.64 -20.44 -9.48
N ARG A 181 -7.77 -19.87 -9.91
CA ARG A 181 -9.00 -20.63 -10.17
C ARG A 181 -9.05 -21.33 -11.52
N ARG A 182 -8.20 -20.91 -12.48
CA ARG A 182 -8.17 -21.42 -13.85
C ARG A 182 -6.70 -21.57 -14.33
N PRO A 183 -5.86 -22.34 -13.61
CA PRO A 183 -4.42 -22.35 -13.87
C PRO A 183 -4.11 -22.76 -15.32
N PRO A 184 -3.01 -22.25 -15.90
CA PRO A 184 -2.51 -22.74 -17.18
C PRO A 184 -2.11 -24.22 -17.07
N ASP A 185 -1.86 -24.86 -18.21
CA ASP A 185 -1.26 -26.19 -18.23
C ASP A 185 0.11 -26.14 -17.51
N PRO A 186 0.33 -26.89 -16.41
CA PRO A 186 1.59 -26.86 -15.68
C PRO A 186 2.78 -27.40 -16.49
N MET A 187 2.53 -28.11 -17.60
CA MET A 187 3.53 -28.63 -18.52
C MET A 187 3.71 -27.77 -19.78
N GLY A 188 3.00 -26.64 -19.88
CA GLY A 188 3.14 -25.68 -20.98
C GLY A 188 4.08 -24.52 -20.64
N ASP A 189 4.41 -23.70 -21.65
CA ASP A 189 5.33 -22.53 -21.60
C ASP A 189 4.96 -21.45 -20.53
N PHE A 190 3.81 -21.58 -19.89
CA PHE A 190 3.25 -20.66 -18.91
C PHE A 190 2.97 -21.31 -17.54
N GLY A 191 3.49 -22.52 -17.29
CA GLY A 191 3.37 -23.22 -16.01
C GLY A 191 4.05 -22.50 -14.83
N GLY A 192 3.75 -22.96 -13.61
CA GLY A 192 4.34 -22.42 -12.38
C GLY A 192 4.06 -20.91 -12.18
N PRO A 193 5.03 -20.13 -11.68
CA PRO A 193 4.81 -18.73 -11.32
C PRO A 193 4.73 -17.79 -12.54
N ALA A 194 4.94 -18.29 -13.77
CA ALA A 194 5.17 -17.48 -14.97
C ALA A 194 4.06 -16.44 -15.21
N LEU A 195 2.78 -16.82 -15.12
CA LEU A 195 1.67 -15.88 -15.34
C LEU A 195 1.40 -14.93 -14.16
N PHE A 196 1.73 -15.33 -12.93
CA PHE A 196 1.67 -14.44 -11.76
C PHE A 196 2.74 -13.35 -11.87
N ASN A 197 3.97 -13.75 -12.16
CA ASN A 197 5.08 -12.83 -12.44
C ASN A 197 4.79 -11.96 -13.66
N ARG A 198 4.11 -12.50 -14.69
CA ARG A 198 3.67 -11.70 -15.84
C ARG A 198 2.64 -10.64 -15.44
N ALA A 199 1.67 -10.98 -14.59
CA ALA A 199 0.62 -10.06 -14.14
C ALA A 199 1.13 -8.91 -13.27
N PHE A 200 2.12 -9.14 -12.41
CA PHE A 200 2.70 -8.09 -11.55
C PHE A 200 3.97 -7.41 -12.12
N ASN A 201 4.42 -7.81 -13.32
CA ASN A 201 5.53 -7.12 -13.98
C ASN A 201 5.07 -5.74 -14.50
N VAL A 202 5.76 -4.69 -14.04
CA VAL A 202 5.53 -3.27 -14.40
C VAL A 202 5.48 -2.97 -15.91
N GLN A 203 5.98 -3.87 -16.76
CA GLN A 203 5.90 -3.76 -18.22
C GLN A 203 4.53 -4.17 -18.79
N ASN A 204 3.80 -5.10 -18.16
CA ASN A 204 2.51 -5.60 -18.66
C ASN A 204 1.32 -4.80 -18.09
N ARG A 205 1.48 -3.48 -17.93
CA ARG A 205 0.39 -2.61 -17.47
C ARG A 205 -0.79 -2.69 -18.43
N SER A 206 -1.99 -2.72 -17.88
CA SER A 206 -3.25 -3.02 -18.55
C SER A 206 -3.76 -1.92 -19.51
N SER A 207 -3.01 -0.82 -19.63
CA SER A 207 -3.03 0.12 -20.76
C SER A 207 -2.49 -0.50 -22.07
N GLU A 208 -1.60 -1.49 -21.96
CA GLU A 208 -1.03 -2.26 -23.05
C GLU A 208 -1.69 -3.66 -23.09
N PRO A 209 -2.35 -4.07 -24.19
CA PRO A 209 -3.06 -5.34 -24.22
C PRO A 209 -2.11 -6.55 -24.23
N ASP A 210 -2.01 -7.26 -23.11
CA ASP A 210 -1.31 -8.54 -23.03
C ASP A 210 -2.22 -9.70 -23.50
N PRO A 211 -1.96 -10.31 -24.68
CA PRO A 211 -2.79 -11.40 -25.19
C PRO A 211 -2.68 -12.69 -24.35
N VAL A 212 -1.63 -12.85 -23.53
CA VAL A 212 -1.44 -14.02 -22.66
C VAL A 212 -2.32 -13.92 -21.41
N LEU A 213 -2.42 -12.72 -20.82
CA LEU A 213 -3.25 -12.48 -19.63
C LEU A 213 -4.71 -12.18 -19.97
N ALA A 214 -5.05 -11.77 -21.20
CA ALA A 214 -6.41 -11.44 -21.63
C ALA A 214 -7.53 -12.46 -21.25
N PRO A 215 -7.30 -13.80 -21.23
CA PRO A 215 -8.30 -14.77 -20.75
C PRO A 215 -8.58 -14.74 -19.23
N TYR A 216 -7.68 -14.11 -18.48
CA TYR A 216 -7.69 -13.99 -17.01
C TYR A 216 -8.07 -12.59 -16.54
N MET A 217 -7.77 -11.58 -17.36
CA MET A 217 -8.07 -10.17 -17.07
C MET A 217 -9.58 -9.95 -16.88
N PRO A 218 -9.99 -9.21 -15.85
CA PRO A 218 -11.39 -8.93 -15.57
C PRO A 218 -11.99 -8.00 -16.66
N PRO A 219 -13.13 -8.36 -17.29
CA PRO A 219 -13.65 -7.64 -18.47
C PRO A 219 -14.31 -6.28 -18.16
N ARG A 220 -14.36 -5.86 -16.88
CA ARG A 220 -15.04 -4.64 -16.40
C ARG A 220 -14.38 -4.10 -15.13
N ASN A 221 -13.60 -3.01 -15.24
CA ASN A 221 -12.89 -2.39 -14.11
C ASN A 221 -13.79 -1.99 -12.92
N PHE A 222 -15.07 -1.68 -13.15
CA PHE A 222 -16.00 -1.28 -12.08
C PHE A 222 -16.48 -2.43 -11.17
N ARG A 223 -15.99 -3.66 -11.39
CA ARG A 223 -16.34 -4.85 -10.60
C ARG A 223 -15.20 -5.40 -9.76
N LEU A 224 -14.02 -4.76 -9.80
CA LEU A 224 -12.83 -5.19 -9.07
C LEU A 224 -13.03 -4.96 -7.57
N ALA A 225 -12.57 -5.90 -6.73
CA ALA A 225 -12.43 -5.68 -5.30
C ALA A 225 -11.36 -4.60 -5.04
N ALA A 226 -11.63 -3.68 -4.11
CA ALA A 226 -10.64 -2.68 -3.68
C ALA A 226 -9.42 -3.35 -3.03
N ILE A 227 -8.28 -2.67 -3.07
CA ILE A 227 -7.16 -2.98 -2.17
C ILE A 227 -7.55 -2.50 -0.78
N THR A 228 -7.79 -3.44 0.14
CA THR A 228 -8.23 -3.16 1.52
C THR A 228 -7.09 -3.20 2.53
N GLY A 229 -5.88 -3.50 2.06
CA GLY A 229 -4.64 -3.49 2.82
C GLY A 229 -3.48 -3.94 1.95
N PHE A 230 -2.26 -3.80 2.45
CA PHE A 230 -1.06 -4.31 1.79
C PHE A 230 0.03 -4.64 2.80
N ASP A 231 0.98 -5.46 2.40
CA ASP A 231 2.31 -5.47 3.03
C ASP A 231 3.18 -4.43 2.32
N VAL A 232 3.90 -3.61 3.08
CA VAL A 232 5.05 -2.84 2.55
C VAL A 232 6.33 -3.50 3.02
N SER A 233 7.27 -3.69 2.09
CA SER A 233 8.58 -4.25 2.39
C SER A 233 9.74 -3.43 1.82
N LEU A 234 10.89 -3.52 2.47
CA LEU A 234 12.19 -3.14 1.92
C LEU A 234 13.02 -4.40 1.69
N ARG A 235 13.53 -4.60 0.46
CA ARG A 235 14.40 -5.73 0.08
C ARG A 235 15.75 -5.24 -0.44
N THR A 236 16.83 -5.90 -0.05
CA THR A 236 18.21 -5.62 -0.47
C THR A 236 19.02 -6.92 -0.63
N GLY A 237 20.02 -6.91 -1.51
CA GLY A 237 20.99 -8.01 -1.66
C GLY A 237 22.18 -7.97 -0.68
N ALA A 238 22.06 -7.18 0.40
CA ALA A 238 23.10 -6.98 1.42
C ALA A 238 22.51 -6.34 2.68
N ALA A 239 23.12 -6.57 3.84
CA ALA A 239 22.73 -5.93 5.10
C ALA A 239 22.87 -4.39 5.02
N ALA A 240 21.82 -3.68 5.40
CA ALA A 240 21.73 -2.23 5.24
C ALA A 240 20.93 -1.56 6.37
N ARG A 241 21.25 -0.29 6.69
CA ARG A 241 20.45 0.53 7.59
C ARG A 241 19.57 1.48 6.79
N LEU A 242 18.32 1.07 6.58
CA LEU A 242 17.35 1.75 5.73
C LEU A 242 16.06 1.98 6.49
N ALA A 243 15.32 3.03 6.13
CA ALA A 243 13.96 3.23 6.62
C ALA A 243 13.06 3.80 5.52
N VAL A 244 11.79 3.40 5.51
CA VAL A 244 10.74 4.07 4.73
C VAL A 244 9.63 4.52 5.67
N GLU A 245 9.23 5.77 5.51
CA GLU A 245 8.03 6.34 6.13
C GLU A 245 6.97 6.54 5.04
N LEU A 246 5.74 6.11 5.30
CA LEU A 246 4.59 6.22 4.41
C LEU A 246 3.54 7.11 5.06
N ILE A 247 3.11 8.14 4.33
CA ILE A 247 1.90 8.93 4.60
C ILE A 247 0.84 8.47 3.61
N ILE A 248 -0.22 7.87 4.13
CA ILE A 248 -1.27 7.22 3.35
C ILE A 248 -2.55 8.04 3.50
N SER A 249 -3.22 8.35 2.40
CA SER A 249 -4.57 8.88 2.41
C SER A 249 -5.50 8.04 1.55
N VAL A 250 -6.76 7.93 1.98
CA VAL A 250 -7.81 7.20 1.27
C VAL A 250 -9.05 8.09 1.16
N GLU A 251 -9.40 8.44 -0.07
CA GLU A 251 -10.64 9.14 -0.44
C GLU A 251 -11.75 8.09 -0.60
N ASP A 252 -12.88 8.27 0.10
CA ASP A 252 -14.13 7.55 -0.17
C ASP A 252 -14.88 8.24 -1.33
N LEU A 253 -15.60 7.48 -2.15
CA LEU A 253 -16.39 8.02 -3.27
C LEU A 253 -17.87 7.58 -3.23
N GLU A 254 -18.28 6.84 -2.19
CA GLU A 254 -19.68 6.40 -1.96
C GLU A 254 -20.15 6.75 -0.52
N ASP A 255 -19.48 7.70 0.15
CA ASP A 255 -19.81 8.38 1.41
C ASP A 255 -20.16 7.48 2.64
N ASP A 256 -19.77 6.19 2.64
CA ASP A 256 -20.02 5.31 3.79
C ASP A 256 -18.97 4.19 4.03
N ARG A 257 -18.00 3.96 3.14
CA ARG A 257 -17.14 2.75 3.12
C ARG A 257 -15.97 2.80 4.10
N ILE A 258 -15.50 3.98 4.50
CA ILE A 258 -14.33 4.16 5.36
C ILE A 258 -14.75 4.38 6.83
N VAL A 259 -13.88 3.99 7.78
CA VAL A 259 -13.99 4.30 9.22
C VAL A 259 -13.10 5.50 9.54
N VAL A 260 -13.68 6.58 10.05
CA VAL A 260 -12.95 7.78 10.51
C VAL A 260 -12.54 7.61 11.98
N GLU A 261 -11.47 8.30 12.40
CA GLU A 261 -11.00 8.24 13.80
C GLU A 261 -12.03 8.86 14.76
N GLY A 262 -12.80 7.99 15.42
CA GLY A 262 -13.89 8.37 16.33
C GLY A 262 -15.18 7.55 16.13
N ASP A 263 -15.33 6.88 14.99
CA ASP A 263 -16.52 6.09 14.67
C ASP A 263 -16.61 4.77 15.46
N GLU A 264 -17.83 4.27 15.65
CA GLU A 264 -18.09 2.90 16.13
C GLU A 264 -17.84 1.83 15.03
N GLY A 265 -17.37 2.25 13.86
CA GLY A 265 -17.11 1.40 12.70
C GLY A 265 -16.03 0.36 12.95
N ARG A 266 -16.35 -0.92 12.67
CA ARG A 266 -15.34 -1.99 12.72
C ARG A 266 -14.57 -2.03 11.42
N VAL A 267 -13.28 -1.67 11.47
CA VAL A 267 -12.34 -1.83 10.35
C VAL A 267 -12.34 -3.29 9.85
N LEU A 268 -12.23 -3.46 8.54
CA LEU A 268 -12.13 -4.75 7.87
C LEU A 268 -10.82 -5.44 8.25
N ALA A 269 -10.92 -6.65 8.82
CA ALA A 269 -9.76 -7.45 9.15
C ALA A 269 -9.06 -7.98 7.89
N ARG A 270 -7.76 -8.28 8.02
CA ARG A 270 -6.96 -9.00 7.01
C ARG A 270 -7.74 -10.24 6.48
N PRO A 271 -7.74 -10.50 5.16
CA PRO A 271 -8.32 -11.73 4.60
C PRO A 271 -7.67 -13.00 5.17
N GLY A 272 -8.49 -14.02 5.41
CA GLY A 272 -8.04 -15.29 5.96
C GLY A 272 -7.32 -16.20 4.96
N ASN A 273 -7.48 -15.96 3.66
CA ASN A 273 -6.83 -16.73 2.60
C ASN A 273 -5.55 -16.03 2.12
N VAL A 274 -4.57 -16.85 1.75
CA VAL A 274 -3.34 -16.42 1.07
C VAL A 274 -3.45 -16.82 -0.40
N LEU A 275 -2.97 -15.94 -1.28
CA LEU A 275 -2.77 -16.19 -2.69
C LEU A 275 -1.28 -16.06 -3.00
N SER A 276 -0.68 -17.12 -3.51
CA SER A 276 0.73 -17.15 -3.90
C SER A 276 0.87 -17.69 -5.33
N PRO A 277 1.91 -17.29 -6.07
CA PRO A 277 2.29 -17.99 -7.29
C PRO A 277 2.50 -19.49 -6.98
N PRO A 278 2.02 -20.41 -7.82
CA PRO A 278 2.34 -21.83 -7.66
C PRO A 278 3.83 -22.04 -7.92
N ALA A 279 4.43 -23.01 -7.25
CA ALA A 279 5.82 -23.39 -7.46
C ALA A 279 6.09 -23.75 -8.93
N GLY A 280 7.34 -23.59 -9.37
CA GLY A 280 7.78 -24.09 -10.67
C GLY A 280 7.55 -25.60 -10.80
N ALA A 281 7.27 -26.05 -12.02
CA ALA A 281 7.37 -27.48 -12.32
C ALA A 281 8.87 -27.89 -12.31
N PRO A 282 9.23 -29.05 -11.75
CA PRO A 282 10.56 -29.63 -11.86
C PRO A 282 10.79 -30.30 -13.23
#